data_AF-A0A563VL95-F1
#
_entry.id   AF-A0A563VL95-F1
#
_cell.length_a   1.000
_cell.length_b   1.000
_cell.length_c   1.000
_cell.angle_alpha   90.00
_cell.angle_beta   90.00
_cell.angle_gamma   90.00
#
_symmetry.space_group_name_H-M   'P 1'
#
loop_
_entity.id
_entity.type
_entity.pdbx_description
1 polymer ?
#
loop_
_entity_poly.entity_id
_entity_poly.type
_entity_poly.pdbx_seq_one_letter_code
_entity_poly.pdbx_strand_id
1 'polypeptide(L)'
;MEHAEKAVRSLYYAMRQAISTRAEFTLQGQAKEFETGLLSLVTALTKELKNVCQQELSDLDLDKAIITNFEISITHNPPKLPEELFNFSANIKQDNTSKKEVVGKKQEKEHYTKGSCFKQEKTRTVTKNIYDNIEYQELKIPDYKNMARQWAGGITKEKQKLWDILDDWISNYLDRVVKECDRTINKVIKSTERSFDKQLQTIEKDAVKQAVYWGNFEQELNSITEAYQELQKESV
;
A
#
# COMPACT_ATOMS: atom_id res chain seq x y z
N MET A 1 -2.84 -29.01 37.54
CA MET A 1 -2.17 -29.11 36.23
C MET A 1 -2.75 -28.08 35.26
N GLU A 2 -4.07 -28.01 35.14
CA GLU A 2 -4.82 -27.04 34.31
C GLU A 2 -4.46 -25.56 34.59
N HIS A 3 -4.31 -25.15 35.86
CA HIS A 3 -3.89 -23.79 36.22
C HIS A 3 -2.49 -23.43 35.74
N ALA A 4 -1.55 -24.37 35.74
CA ALA A 4 -0.17 -24.12 35.31
C ALA A 4 -0.09 -24.00 33.78
N GLU A 5 -0.81 -24.85 33.04
CA GLU A 5 -0.92 -24.74 31.58
C GLU A 5 -1.54 -23.40 31.18
N LYS A 6 -2.66 -23.01 31.81
CA LYS A 6 -3.31 -21.73 31.56
C LYS A 6 -2.38 -20.56 31.82
N ALA A 7 -1.62 -20.59 32.92
CA ALA A 7 -0.66 -19.55 33.25
C ALA A 7 0.46 -19.42 32.19
N VAL A 8 1.00 -20.54 31.71
CA VAL A 8 2.05 -20.53 30.67
C VAL A 8 1.51 -20.05 29.33
N ARG A 9 0.30 -20.46 28.93
CA ARG A 9 -0.36 -19.97 27.70
C ARG A 9 -0.61 -18.46 27.77
N SER A 10 -1.12 -17.98 28.91
CA SER A 10 -1.34 -16.56 29.15
C SER A 10 -0.03 -15.77 29.09
N LEU A 11 1.04 -16.27 29.71
CA LEU A 11 2.36 -15.64 29.66
C LEU A 11 2.90 -15.56 28.23
N TYR A 12 2.85 -16.66 27.47
CA TYR A 12 3.31 -16.70 26.08
C TYR A 12 2.54 -15.69 25.21
N TYR A 13 1.22 -15.65 25.35
CA TYR A 13 0.38 -14.70 24.63
C TYR A 13 0.69 -13.24 25.02
N ALA A 14 0.80 -12.96 26.32
CA ALA A 14 1.07 -11.61 26.83
C ALA A 14 2.45 -11.09 26.41
N MET A 15 3.50 -11.90 26.53
CA MET A 15 4.86 -11.53 26.11
C MET A 15 4.88 -11.20 24.63
N ARG A 16 4.21 -12.00 23.82
CA ARG A 16 4.13 -11.77 22.39
C ARG A 16 3.39 -10.47 22.07
N GLN A 17 2.20 -10.27 22.64
CA GLN A 17 1.44 -9.03 22.43
C GLN A 17 2.28 -7.80 22.81
N ALA A 18 2.97 -7.85 23.95
CA ALA A 18 3.86 -6.78 24.37
C ALA A 18 5.00 -6.51 23.37
N ILE A 19 5.61 -7.56 22.81
CA ILE A 19 6.65 -7.41 21.77
C ILE A 19 6.07 -6.80 20.49
N SER A 20 4.91 -7.28 20.03
CA SER A 20 4.21 -6.74 18.85
C SER A 20 3.88 -5.26 19.02
N THR A 21 3.22 -4.90 20.12
CA THR A 21 2.84 -3.52 20.42
C THR A 21 4.05 -2.62 20.55
N ARG A 22 5.14 -3.09 21.18
CA ARG A 22 6.37 -2.30 21.28
C ARG A 22 7.01 -2.07 19.92
N ALA A 23 7.03 -3.07 19.04
CA ALA A 23 7.57 -2.93 17.69
C ALA A 23 6.76 -1.91 16.87
N GLU A 24 5.43 -2.03 16.91
CA GLU A 24 4.50 -1.09 16.28
C GLU A 24 4.71 0.33 16.81
N PHE A 25 4.71 0.53 18.13
CA PHE A 25 4.94 1.84 18.74
C PHE A 25 6.30 2.46 18.36
N THR A 26 7.34 1.63 18.28
CA THR A 26 8.68 2.11 17.88
C THR A 26 8.70 2.59 16.44
N LEU A 27 8.06 1.84 15.52
CA LEU A 27 7.95 2.27 14.12
C LEU A 27 7.06 3.50 13.97
N GLN A 28 5.94 3.57 14.67
CA GLN A 28 5.09 4.76 14.68
C GLN A 28 5.88 5.99 15.17
N GLY A 29 6.77 5.80 16.15
CA GLY A 29 7.72 6.82 16.59
C GLY A 29 8.67 7.30 15.49
N GLN A 30 9.01 6.44 14.52
CA GLN A 30 9.86 6.78 13.37
C GLN A 30 9.08 7.06 12.08
N ALA A 31 7.75 6.86 12.06
CA ALA A 31 6.93 7.00 10.85
C ALA A 31 7.12 8.38 10.22
N LYS A 32 7.15 9.42 11.06
CA LYS A 32 7.38 10.79 10.63
C LYS A 32 8.73 10.99 9.93
N GLU A 33 9.79 10.28 10.34
CA GLU A 33 11.10 10.36 9.68
C GLU A 33 11.03 9.77 8.27
N PHE A 34 10.35 8.63 8.09
CA PHE A 34 10.11 8.04 6.77
C PHE A 34 9.27 8.93 5.87
N GLU A 35 8.15 9.44 6.38
CA GLU A 35 7.26 10.35 5.64
C GLU A 35 7.99 11.63 5.23
N THR A 36 8.76 12.22 6.14
CA THR A 36 9.56 13.43 5.87
C THR A 36 10.67 13.14 4.86
N GLY A 37 11.32 11.97 4.96
CA GLY A 37 12.35 11.55 4.02
C GLY A 37 11.81 11.40 2.60
N LEU A 38 10.68 10.70 2.44
CA LEU A 38 10.02 10.53 1.15
C LEU A 38 9.53 11.87 0.58
N LEU A 39 8.94 12.73 1.41
CA LEU A 39 8.53 14.07 1.00
C LEU A 39 9.72 14.92 0.56
N SER A 40 10.87 14.81 1.24
CA SER A 40 12.11 15.51 0.88
C SER A 40 12.64 15.06 -0.48
N LEU A 41 12.59 13.75 -0.76
CA LEU A 41 12.94 13.20 -2.07
C LEU A 41 12.05 13.78 -3.18
N VAL A 42 10.72 13.77 -2.97
CA VAL A 42 9.79 14.35 -3.93
C VAL A 42 10.01 15.85 -4.11
N THR A 43 10.31 16.57 -3.03
CA THR A 43 10.64 17.99 -3.09
C THR A 43 11.90 18.26 -3.92
N ALA A 44 12.93 17.41 -3.81
CA ALA A 44 14.12 17.50 -4.65
C ALA A 44 13.79 17.27 -6.13
N LEU A 45 12.98 16.25 -6.44
CA LEU A 45 12.53 15.97 -7.80
C LEU A 45 11.69 17.12 -8.38
N THR A 46 10.80 17.72 -7.58
CA THR A 46 10.03 18.90 -7.99
C THR A 46 10.94 20.08 -8.33
N LYS A 47 12.03 20.27 -7.58
CA LYS A 47 13.02 21.32 -7.87
C LYS A 47 13.77 21.05 -9.17
N GLU A 48 14.13 19.81 -9.46
CA GLU A 48 14.74 19.44 -10.73
C GLU A 48 13.77 19.66 -11.90
N LEU A 49 12.52 19.22 -11.77
CA LEU A 49 11.47 19.47 -12.75
C LEU A 49 11.30 20.96 -13.02
N LYS A 50 11.29 21.78 -11.96
CA LYS A 50 11.21 23.24 -12.07
C LYS A 50 12.36 23.80 -12.91
N ASN A 51 13.59 23.36 -12.66
CA ASN A 51 14.73 23.82 -13.44
C ASN A 51 14.61 23.45 -14.92
N VAL A 52 14.16 22.22 -15.22
CA VAL A 52 13.94 21.77 -16.60
C VAL A 52 12.83 22.59 -17.27
N CYS A 53 11.70 22.78 -16.61
CA CYS A 53 10.61 23.60 -17.14
C CYS A 53 11.06 25.04 -17.41
N GLN A 54 11.86 25.63 -16.51
CA GLN A 54 12.38 26.98 -16.70
C GLN A 54 13.37 27.10 -17.87
N GLN A 55 14.15 26.06 -18.13
CA GLN A 55 15.09 26.02 -19.24
C GLN A 55 14.39 25.84 -20.59
N GLU A 56 13.39 24.95 -20.65
CA GLU A 56 12.76 24.55 -21.91
C GLU A 56 11.51 25.37 -22.26
N LEU A 57 10.85 26.01 -21.29
CA LEU A 57 9.57 26.71 -21.46
C LEU A 57 9.63 28.21 -21.13
N SER A 58 10.83 28.80 -21.11
CA SER A 58 11.07 30.19 -20.69
C SER A 58 10.18 31.22 -21.41
N ASP A 59 9.80 30.94 -22.64
CA ASP A 59 9.18 31.92 -23.53
C ASP A 59 7.65 32.01 -23.39
N LEU A 60 7.02 31.04 -22.71
CA LEU A 60 5.56 30.91 -22.64
C LEU A 60 4.97 31.08 -21.22
N ASP A 61 5.81 31.33 -20.20
CA ASP A 61 5.42 31.40 -18.76
C ASP A 61 4.58 30.19 -18.28
N LEU A 62 4.72 29.05 -18.98
CA LEU A 62 4.00 27.81 -18.69
C LEU A 62 4.64 27.04 -17.54
N ASP A 63 5.93 27.27 -17.29
CA ASP A 63 6.68 26.71 -16.19
C ASP A 63 5.98 26.97 -14.85
N LYS A 64 5.54 28.21 -14.58
CA LYS A 64 4.82 28.56 -13.35
C LYS A 64 3.51 27.78 -13.21
N ALA A 65 2.76 27.66 -14.29
CA ALA A 65 1.48 26.96 -14.28
C ALA A 65 1.66 25.45 -14.04
N ILE A 66 2.67 24.82 -14.65
CA ILE A 66 2.99 23.41 -14.44
C ILE A 66 3.43 23.19 -13.00
N ILE A 67 4.42 23.95 -12.52
CA ILE A 67 5.00 23.75 -11.20
C ILE A 67 3.99 24.03 -10.08
N THR A 68 3.23 25.12 -10.17
CA THR A 68 2.24 25.46 -9.12
C THR A 68 1.15 24.40 -9.03
N ASN A 69 0.61 23.93 -10.16
CA ASN A 69 -0.43 22.91 -10.16
C ASN A 69 0.10 21.58 -9.60
N PHE A 70 1.33 21.21 -9.95
CA PHE A 70 1.98 20.00 -9.49
C PHE A 70 2.26 20.04 -7.97
N GLU A 71 2.83 21.14 -7.47
CA GLU A 71 3.09 21.36 -6.05
C GLU A 71 1.80 21.27 -5.21
N ILE A 72 0.71 21.88 -5.69
CA ILE A 72 -0.60 21.79 -5.02
C ILE A 72 -1.09 20.34 -4.96
N SER A 73 -1.02 19.59 -6.07
CA SER A 73 -1.48 18.19 -6.13
C SER A 73 -0.74 17.29 -5.13
N ILE A 74 0.58 17.46 -5.01
CA ILE A 74 1.41 16.65 -4.10
C ILE A 74 1.19 17.09 -2.64
N THR A 75 1.16 18.39 -2.37
CA THR A 75 1.04 18.91 -0.99
C THR A 75 -0.31 18.59 -0.37
N HIS A 76 -1.38 18.51 -1.17
CA HIS A 76 -2.69 18.12 -0.66
C HIS A 76 -2.76 16.67 -0.20
N ASN A 77 -1.80 15.83 -0.62
CA ASN A 77 -1.77 14.42 -0.30
C ASN A 77 -0.34 13.98 0.06
N PRO A 78 0.15 14.37 1.24
CA PRO A 78 1.48 13.97 1.69
C PRO A 78 1.57 12.45 1.83
N PRO A 79 2.78 11.88 1.75
CA PRO A 79 2.96 10.47 2.02
C PRO A 79 2.57 10.21 3.49
N LYS A 80 1.67 9.26 3.71
CA LYS A 80 1.29 8.81 5.05
C LYS A 80 1.54 7.31 5.15
N LEU A 81 2.26 6.89 6.18
CA LEU A 81 2.54 5.49 6.44
C LEU A 81 1.26 4.79 6.93
N PRO A 82 1.01 3.51 6.57
CA PRO A 82 -0.09 2.73 7.13
C PRO A 82 -0.02 2.62 8.66
N GLU A 83 -1.18 2.60 9.33
CA GLU A 83 -1.27 2.56 10.80
C GLU A 83 -1.09 1.15 11.40
N GLU A 84 -1.19 0.09 10.58
CA GLU A 84 -1.01 -1.30 11.00
C GLU A 84 0.10 -1.97 10.19
N LEU A 85 1.36 -1.81 10.61
CA LEU A 85 2.52 -2.39 9.91
C LEU A 85 2.86 -3.80 10.41
N PHE A 86 2.54 -4.12 11.67
CA PHE A 86 2.84 -5.42 12.26
C PHE A 86 1.61 -6.22 12.71
N ASN A 87 1.54 -7.46 12.24
CA ASN A 87 0.69 -8.49 12.85
C ASN A 87 1.43 -9.83 12.94
N PHE A 88 1.98 -10.12 14.11
CA PHE A 88 2.63 -11.41 14.36
C PHE A 88 1.56 -12.54 14.38
N SER A 89 1.54 -13.39 13.34
CA SER A 89 0.57 -14.50 13.18
C SER A 89 0.71 -15.65 14.20
N ALA A 90 -0.34 -15.97 14.96
CA ALA A 90 -0.32 -17.01 15.99
C ALA A 90 -0.35 -18.44 15.44
N ASN A 91 0.79 -19.12 15.51
CA ASN A 91 0.87 -20.55 15.21
C ASN A 91 1.15 -21.34 16.51
N ILE A 92 0.15 -21.44 17.39
CA ILE A 92 0.18 -22.46 18.44
C ILE A 92 -0.34 -23.75 17.82
N LYS A 93 0.54 -24.74 17.66
CA LYS A 93 0.14 -26.06 17.20
C LYS A 93 -0.49 -26.82 18.37
N GLN A 94 -1.68 -27.33 18.14
CA GLN A 94 -2.38 -28.21 19.06
C GLN A 94 -2.53 -29.56 18.39
N ASP A 95 -2.03 -30.60 19.05
CA ASP A 95 -2.14 -31.97 18.55
C ASP A 95 -3.12 -32.74 19.46
N ASN A 96 -4.03 -33.50 18.86
CA ASN A 96 -4.88 -34.43 19.58
C ASN A 96 -4.25 -35.83 19.48
N THR A 97 -4.02 -36.49 20.61
CA THR A 97 -3.47 -37.84 20.65
C THR A 97 -4.36 -38.73 21.52
N SER A 98 -4.59 -39.97 21.10
CA SER A 98 -5.32 -40.94 21.91
C SER A 98 -4.36 -42.00 22.42
N LYS A 99 -4.38 -42.28 23.72
CA LYS A 99 -3.55 -43.32 24.34
C LYS A 99 -4.44 -44.31 25.07
N LYS A 100 -4.13 -45.60 24.89
CA LYS A 100 -4.84 -46.69 25.55
C LYS A 100 -4.32 -46.83 26.97
N GLU A 101 -5.15 -46.49 27.95
CA GLU A 101 -4.78 -46.47 29.35
C GLU A 101 -5.72 -47.30 30.21
N VAL A 102 -5.23 -47.67 31.40
CA VAL A 102 -6.01 -48.44 32.35
C VAL A 102 -6.99 -47.51 33.07
N VAL A 103 -8.27 -47.58 32.68
CA VAL A 103 -9.33 -46.76 33.27
C VAL A 103 -10.03 -47.41 34.46
N GLY A 104 -9.72 -48.68 34.73
CA GLY A 104 -10.32 -49.40 35.85
C GLY A 104 -9.76 -50.79 36.01
N LYS A 105 -10.23 -51.49 37.04
CA LYS A 105 -9.89 -52.88 37.32
C LYS A 105 -11.18 -53.65 37.53
N LYS A 106 -11.35 -54.77 36.83
CA LYS A 106 -12.44 -55.71 37.10
C LYS A 106 -11.91 -57.03 37.63
N GLN A 107 -12.67 -57.65 38.50
CA GLN A 107 -12.38 -59.00 38.96
C GLN A 107 -13.08 -59.99 38.04
N GLU A 108 -12.32 -60.90 37.45
CA GLU A 108 -12.84 -62.04 36.68
C GLU A 108 -12.47 -63.34 37.37
N LYS A 109 -13.38 -64.30 37.35
CA LYS A 109 -13.12 -65.66 37.81
C LYS A 109 -12.52 -66.45 36.65
N GLU A 110 -11.24 -66.80 36.77
CA GLU A 110 -10.54 -67.62 35.79
C GLU A 110 -10.54 -69.08 36.24
N HIS A 111 -11.02 -69.95 35.37
CA HIS A 111 -11.01 -71.40 35.57
C HIS A 111 -9.73 -71.97 34.97
N TYR A 112 -8.97 -72.73 35.75
CA TYR A 112 -7.76 -73.40 35.29
C TYR A 112 -7.69 -74.82 35.85
N THR A 113 -7.06 -75.69 35.09
CA THR A 113 -6.94 -77.11 35.43
C THR A 113 -5.54 -77.39 35.93
N LYS A 114 -5.40 -77.99 37.11
CA LYS A 114 -4.08 -78.30 37.70
C LYS A 114 -3.98 -79.80 37.99
N GLY A 115 -2.92 -80.44 37.48
CA GLY A 115 -2.61 -81.86 37.69
C GLY A 115 -2.34 -82.62 36.37
N SER A 116 -1.34 -83.50 36.36
CA SER A 116 -0.92 -84.25 35.16
C SER A 116 -1.74 -85.52 34.91
N CYS A 117 -2.22 -86.20 35.96
CA CYS A 117 -2.92 -87.50 35.83
C CYS A 117 -4.39 -87.50 36.32
N PHE A 118 -4.82 -86.48 37.07
CA PHE A 118 -6.23 -86.24 37.41
C PHE A 118 -6.49 -84.74 37.37
N LYS A 119 -7.14 -84.28 36.29
CA LYS A 119 -7.41 -82.87 36.03
C LYS A 119 -8.55 -82.39 36.91
N GLN A 120 -8.24 -81.60 37.94
CA GLN A 120 -9.24 -80.89 38.74
C GLN A 120 -9.36 -79.45 38.25
N GLU A 121 -10.58 -79.02 37.93
CA GLU A 121 -10.89 -77.62 37.64
C GLU A 121 -10.92 -76.80 38.94
N LYS A 122 -10.15 -75.71 38.96
CA LYS A 122 -10.13 -74.75 40.06
C LYS A 122 -10.41 -73.36 39.52
N THR A 123 -11.08 -72.57 40.33
CA THR A 123 -11.39 -71.17 40.00
C THR A 123 -10.56 -70.26 40.88
N ARG A 124 -9.92 -69.25 40.30
CA ARG A 124 -9.28 -68.16 41.05
C ARG A 124 -9.83 -66.81 40.59
N THR A 125 -10.01 -65.89 41.51
CA THR A 125 -10.37 -64.51 41.17
C THR A 125 -9.10 -63.78 40.75
N VAL A 126 -9.08 -63.27 39.53
CA VAL A 126 -7.96 -62.50 38.97
C VAL A 126 -8.46 -61.09 38.67
N THR A 127 -7.70 -60.10 39.11
CA THR A 127 -7.97 -58.69 38.77
C THR A 127 -7.38 -58.39 37.39
N LYS A 128 -8.23 -58.10 36.41
CA LYS A 128 -7.83 -57.66 35.07
C LYS A 128 -8.04 -56.15 34.92
N ASN A 129 -7.08 -55.50 34.29
CA ASN A 129 -7.17 -54.09 33.93
C ASN A 129 -8.21 -53.91 32.81
N ILE A 130 -9.08 -52.92 32.96
CA ILE A 130 -9.93 -52.40 31.89
C ILE A 130 -9.14 -51.29 31.21
N TYR A 131 -9.01 -51.39 29.89
CA TYR A 131 -8.34 -50.39 29.09
C TYR A 131 -9.37 -49.59 28.30
N ASP A 132 -9.18 -48.29 28.21
CA ASP A 132 -9.94 -47.41 27.33
C ASP A 132 -9.00 -46.46 26.60
N ASN A 133 -9.48 -45.89 25.50
CA ASN A 133 -8.74 -44.92 24.71
C ASN A 133 -9.06 -43.52 25.23
N ILE A 134 -8.13 -42.95 26.01
CA ILE A 134 -8.27 -41.60 26.52
C ILE A 134 -7.72 -40.62 25.48
N GLU A 135 -8.54 -39.63 25.12
CA GLU A 135 -8.12 -38.52 24.27
C GLU A 135 -7.39 -37.46 25.09
N TYR A 136 -6.20 -37.12 24.63
CA TYR A 136 -5.35 -36.07 25.16
C TYR A 136 -5.22 -34.95 24.15
N GLN A 137 -5.45 -33.72 24.62
CA GLN A 137 -5.09 -32.51 23.90
C GLN A 137 -3.69 -32.09 24.35
N GLU A 138 -2.67 -32.39 23.55
CA GLU A 138 -1.29 -32.04 23.87
C GLU A 138 -0.94 -30.66 23.30
N LEU A 139 -0.70 -29.69 24.19
CA LEU A 139 -0.15 -28.40 23.79
C LEU A 139 1.38 -28.48 23.80
N LYS A 140 1.99 -28.44 22.61
CA LYS A 140 3.45 -28.38 22.48
C LYS A 140 3.94 -26.97 22.73
N ILE A 141 4.07 -26.60 24.00
CA ILE A 141 4.71 -25.36 24.41
C ILE A 141 6.23 -25.55 24.28
N PRO A 142 6.93 -24.75 23.46
CA PRO A 142 8.39 -24.87 23.33
C PRO A 142 9.08 -24.59 24.67
N ASP A 143 10.23 -25.21 24.93
CA ASP A 143 11.08 -24.74 26.02
C ASP A 143 11.58 -23.30 25.74
N TYR A 144 12.16 -22.66 26.76
CA TYR A 144 12.61 -21.26 26.66
C TYR A 144 13.60 -21.00 25.51
N LYS A 145 14.47 -21.97 25.16
CA LYS A 145 15.43 -21.82 24.04
C LYS A 145 14.69 -21.87 22.71
N ASN A 146 13.73 -22.77 22.58
CA ASN A 146 12.92 -22.93 21.39
C ASN A 146 11.94 -21.77 21.22
N MET A 147 11.38 -21.21 22.30
CA MET A 147 10.60 -19.97 22.27
C MET A 147 11.45 -18.81 21.75
N ALA A 148 12.65 -18.61 22.32
CA ALA A 148 13.56 -17.57 21.88
C ALA A 148 13.93 -17.71 20.39
N ARG A 149 14.19 -18.94 19.93
CA ARG A 149 14.46 -19.22 18.51
C ARG A 149 13.25 -18.93 17.62
N GLN A 150 12.05 -19.33 18.03
CA GLN A 150 10.82 -19.07 17.29
C GLN A 150 10.51 -17.57 17.20
N TRP A 151 10.73 -16.83 18.29
CA TRP A 151 10.58 -15.38 18.30
C TRP A 151 11.62 -14.69 17.44
N ALA A 152 12.89 -15.08 17.53
CA ALA A 152 13.94 -14.54 16.67
C ALA A 152 13.64 -14.78 15.18
N GLY A 153 13.24 -16.02 14.82
CA GLY A 153 12.83 -16.34 13.45
C GLY A 153 11.57 -15.60 13.01
N GLY A 154 10.61 -15.40 13.92
CA GLY A 154 9.44 -14.56 13.70
C GLY A 154 9.82 -13.11 13.42
N ILE A 155 10.69 -12.52 14.24
CA ILE A 155 11.21 -11.15 14.06
C ILE A 155 11.92 -11.00 12.71
N THR A 156 12.74 -11.96 12.29
CA THR A 156 13.40 -11.91 10.98
C THR A 156 12.40 -11.94 9.81
N LYS A 157 11.36 -12.79 9.90
CA LYS A 157 10.31 -12.85 8.86
C LYS A 157 9.47 -11.58 8.83
N GLU A 158 9.06 -11.06 9.98
CA GLU A 158 8.32 -9.80 10.06
C GLU A 158 9.19 -8.60 9.64
N LYS A 159 10.51 -8.65 9.84
CA LYS A 159 11.45 -7.65 9.29
C LYS A 159 11.42 -7.64 7.76
N GLN A 160 11.41 -8.80 7.10
CA GLN A 160 11.33 -8.83 5.64
C GLN A 160 10.00 -8.26 5.16
N LYS A 161 8.89 -8.67 5.77
CA LYS A 161 7.57 -8.09 5.46
C LYS A 161 7.52 -6.59 5.66
N LEU A 162 8.18 -6.07 6.70
CA LEU A 162 8.29 -4.63 6.92
C LEU A 162 8.98 -3.95 5.75
N TRP A 163 10.08 -4.51 5.25
CA TRP A 163 10.76 -3.96 4.07
C TRP A 163 9.86 -4.02 2.84
N ASP A 164 9.15 -5.11 2.63
CA ASP A 164 8.23 -5.26 1.51
C ASP A 164 7.10 -4.20 1.60
N ILE A 165 6.53 -3.97 2.79
CA ILE A 165 5.51 -2.93 3.03
C ILE A 165 6.06 -1.53 2.77
N LEU A 166 7.29 -1.24 3.23
CA LEU A 166 7.93 0.05 3.01
C LEU A 166 8.24 0.28 1.53
N ASP A 167 8.74 -0.74 0.83
CA ASP A 167 9.05 -0.69 -0.59
C ASP A 167 7.80 -0.46 -1.43
N ASP A 168 6.73 -1.21 -1.15
CA ASP A 168 5.42 -1.03 -1.78
C ASP A 168 4.88 0.38 -1.53
N TRP A 169 4.96 0.87 -0.28
CA TRP A 169 4.48 2.20 0.08
C TRP A 169 5.23 3.31 -0.65
N ILE A 170 6.58 3.26 -0.67
CA ILE A 170 7.43 4.21 -1.38
C ILE A 170 7.11 4.17 -2.88
N SER A 171 7.11 2.98 -3.46
CA SER A 171 6.89 2.78 -4.90
C SER A 171 5.54 3.29 -5.35
N ASN A 172 4.47 2.98 -4.60
CA ASN A 172 3.12 3.46 -4.90
C ASN A 172 3.01 4.99 -4.80
N TYR A 173 3.67 5.60 -3.81
CA TYR A 173 3.66 7.05 -3.69
C TYR A 173 4.44 7.73 -4.83
N LEU A 174 5.61 7.22 -5.21
CA LEU A 174 6.39 7.74 -6.32
C LEU A 174 5.68 7.57 -7.66
N ASP A 175 5.04 6.42 -7.91
CA ASP A 175 4.22 6.20 -9.11
C ASP A 175 3.06 7.20 -9.20
N ARG A 176 2.41 7.49 -8.06
CA ARG A 176 1.39 8.55 -7.99
C ARG A 176 1.98 9.92 -8.34
N VAL A 177 3.16 10.27 -7.81
CA VAL A 177 3.82 11.55 -8.11
C VAL A 177 4.09 11.69 -9.60
N VAL A 178 4.58 10.64 -10.25
CA VAL A 178 4.81 10.61 -11.71
C VAL A 178 3.49 10.85 -12.45
N LYS A 179 2.42 10.13 -12.08
CA LYS A 179 1.10 10.31 -12.70
C LYS A 179 0.54 11.72 -12.54
N GLU A 180 0.72 12.34 -11.38
CA GLU A 180 0.30 13.73 -11.15
C GLU A 180 1.13 14.74 -11.96
N CYS A 181 2.42 14.46 -12.17
CA CYS A 181 3.28 15.26 -13.05
C CYS A 181 2.75 15.22 -14.49
N ASP A 182 2.59 14.01 -15.03
CA ASP A 182 2.06 13.78 -16.39
C ASP A 182 0.70 14.44 -16.58
N ARG A 183 -0.20 14.27 -15.61
CA ARG A 183 -1.54 14.86 -15.63
C ARG A 183 -1.45 16.39 -15.69
N THR A 184 -0.55 16.99 -14.92
CA THR A 184 -0.39 18.44 -14.84
C THR A 184 0.18 19.01 -16.14
N ILE A 185 1.24 18.40 -16.67
CA ILE A 185 1.83 18.78 -17.96
C ILE A 185 0.78 18.71 -19.07
N ASN A 186 0.07 17.59 -19.18
CA ASN A 186 -0.98 17.41 -20.19
C ASN A 186 -2.12 18.44 -20.06
N LYS A 187 -2.48 18.82 -18.84
CA LYS A 187 -3.51 19.84 -18.58
C LYS A 187 -3.05 21.21 -19.08
N VAL A 188 -1.80 21.58 -18.82
CA VAL A 188 -1.23 22.85 -19.27
C VAL A 188 -1.13 22.88 -20.80
N ILE A 189 -0.60 21.83 -21.44
CA ILE A 189 -0.53 21.72 -22.90
C ILE A 189 -1.90 21.94 -23.54
N LYS A 190 -2.93 21.21 -23.10
CA LYS A 190 -4.30 21.36 -23.62
C LYS A 190 -4.88 22.75 -23.39
N SER A 191 -4.53 23.39 -22.28
CA SER A 191 -4.96 24.77 -22.00
C SER A 191 -4.29 25.76 -22.96
N THR A 192 -3.00 25.57 -23.22
CA THR A 192 -2.20 26.39 -24.13
C THR A 192 -2.69 26.24 -25.58
N GLU A 193 -2.88 25.02 -26.06
CA GLU A 193 -3.43 24.73 -27.40
C GLU A 193 -4.75 25.47 -27.64
N ARG A 194 -5.70 25.36 -26.70
CA ARG A 194 -6.98 26.06 -26.77
C ARG A 194 -6.83 27.58 -26.77
N SER A 195 -5.81 28.11 -26.10
CA SER A 195 -5.54 29.54 -26.07
C SER A 195 -5.02 30.01 -27.42
N PHE A 196 -4.08 29.27 -28.03
CA PHE A 196 -3.55 29.56 -29.35
C PHE A 196 -4.62 29.49 -30.44
N ASP A 197 -5.48 28.46 -30.41
CA ASP A 197 -6.60 28.35 -31.37
C ASP A 197 -7.52 29.59 -31.32
N LYS A 198 -7.81 30.10 -30.11
CA LYS A 198 -8.62 31.30 -29.92
C LYS A 198 -7.93 32.57 -30.42
N GLN A 199 -6.62 32.69 -30.20
CA GLN A 199 -5.85 33.83 -30.70
C GLN A 199 -5.80 33.81 -32.23
N LEU A 200 -5.56 32.64 -32.82
CA LEU A 200 -5.52 32.46 -34.27
C LEU A 200 -6.86 32.83 -34.91
N GLN A 201 -7.98 32.36 -34.36
CA GLN A 201 -9.32 32.77 -34.80
C GLN A 201 -9.57 34.28 -34.69
N THR A 202 -9.00 34.93 -33.67
CA THR A 202 -9.11 36.40 -33.52
C THR A 202 -8.32 37.11 -34.61
N ILE A 203 -7.08 36.68 -34.85
CA ILE A 203 -6.21 37.24 -35.90
C ILE A 203 -6.84 37.09 -37.27
N GLU A 204 -7.37 35.91 -37.59
CA GLU A 204 -8.06 35.65 -38.87
C GLU A 204 -9.27 36.58 -39.05
N LYS A 205 -10.11 36.73 -38.01
CA LYS A 205 -11.26 37.64 -38.04
C LYS A 205 -10.85 39.09 -38.27
N ASP A 206 -9.79 39.55 -37.60
CA ASP A 206 -9.32 40.91 -37.74
C ASP A 206 -8.64 41.16 -39.09
N ALA A 207 -7.92 40.17 -39.64
CA ALA A 207 -7.39 40.22 -41.00
C ALA A 207 -8.51 40.35 -42.05
N VAL A 208 -9.60 39.59 -41.90
CA VAL A 208 -10.78 39.70 -42.78
C VAL A 208 -11.41 41.10 -42.68
N LYS A 209 -11.58 41.65 -41.47
CA LYS A 209 -12.10 43.01 -41.30
C LYS A 209 -11.21 44.07 -41.96
N GLN A 210 -9.89 43.94 -41.81
CA GLN A 210 -8.92 44.85 -42.43
C GLN A 210 -8.99 44.78 -43.95
N ALA A 211 -9.07 43.58 -44.54
CA ALA A 211 -9.21 43.42 -45.99
C ALA A 211 -10.49 44.08 -46.52
N VAL A 212 -11.61 43.94 -45.81
CA VAL A 212 -12.87 44.62 -46.17
C VAL A 212 -12.73 46.14 -46.06
N TYR A 213 -12.11 46.64 -44.99
CA TYR A 213 -11.86 48.07 -44.81
C TYR A 213 -11.03 48.67 -45.94
N TRP A 214 -9.89 48.05 -46.29
CA TRP A 214 -9.03 48.54 -47.36
C TRP A 214 -9.71 48.46 -48.73
N GLY A 215 -10.49 47.41 -48.99
CA GLY A 215 -11.27 47.30 -50.23
C GLY A 215 -12.31 48.42 -50.38
N ASN A 216 -13.02 48.76 -49.29
CA ASN A 216 -13.96 49.88 -49.30
C ASN A 216 -13.26 51.23 -49.47
N PHE A 217 -12.13 51.44 -48.78
CA PHE A 217 -11.33 52.66 -48.91
C PHE A 217 -10.81 52.86 -50.35
N GLU A 218 -10.34 51.79 -51.00
CA GLU A 218 -9.88 51.85 -52.39
C GLU A 218 -11.02 52.22 -53.36
N GLN A 219 -12.24 51.69 -53.13
CA GLN A 219 -13.43 52.07 -53.91
C GLN A 219 -13.79 53.56 -53.75
N GLU A 220 -13.77 54.07 -52.51
CA GLU A 220 -14.01 55.49 -52.25
C GLU A 220 -12.95 56.38 -52.91
N LEU A 221 -11.67 55.99 -52.83
CA LEU A 221 -10.56 56.72 -53.41
C LEU A 221 -10.67 56.76 -54.95
N ASN A 222 -11.04 55.64 -55.57
CA ASN A 222 -11.31 55.59 -57.02
C ASN A 222 -12.47 56.52 -57.40
N SER A 223 -13.57 56.50 -56.64
CA SER A 223 -14.73 57.37 -56.89
C SER A 223 -14.38 58.86 -56.79
N ILE A 224 -13.59 59.25 -55.79
CA ILE A 224 -13.10 60.63 -55.63
C ILE A 224 -12.17 61.02 -56.78
N THR A 225 -11.31 60.11 -57.21
CA THR A 225 -10.36 60.35 -58.31
C THR A 225 -11.09 60.54 -59.64
N GLU A 226 -12.13 59.73 -59.90
CA GLU A 226 -13.01 59.89 -61.07
C GLU A 226 -13.70 61.25 -61.07
N ALA A 227 -14.32 61.64 -59.95
CA ALA A 227 -14.96 62.95 -59.81
C ALA A 227 -13.98 64.13 -60.01
N TYR A 228 -12.75 64.00 -59.50
CA TYR A 228 -11.71 65.00 -59.71
C TYR A 228 -11.29 65.12 -61.18
N GLN A 229 -11.18 63.99 -61.90
CA GLN A 229 -10.88 63.97 -63.32
C GLN A 229 -12.00 64.58 -64.18
N GLU A 230 -13.27 64.37 -63.80
CA GLU A 230 -14.40 65.02 -64.47
C GLU A 230 -14.37 66.54 -64.27
N LEU A 231 -14.15 67.00 -63.04
CA LEU A 231 -14.04 68.44 -62.73
C LEU A 231 -12.87 69.12 -63.46
N GLN A 232 -11.74 68.43 -63.64
CA GLN A 232 -10.61 68.94 -64.44
C GLN A 232 -10.92 69.03 -65.93
N LYS A 233 -11.78 68.17 -66.47
CA LYS A 233 -12.20 68.21 -67.88
C LYS A 233 -13.20 69.35 -68.14
N GLU A 234 -13.98 69.74 -67.14
CA GLU A 234 -14.93 70.86 -67.24
C GLU A 234 -14.28 72.24 -67.03
N SER A 235 -13.04 72.30 -66.52
CA SER A 235 -12.32 73.57 -66.28
C SER A 235 -11.38 74.01 -67.41
N VAL A 236 -11.50 73.41 -68.60
CA VAL A 236 -10.77 73.77 -69.84
C VAL A 236 -11.77 74.19 -70.91
#